data_AF-A0A803PPW7-F1
#
_entry.id   AF-A0A803PPW7-F1
#
_cell.length_a   1.000
_cell.length_b   1.000
_cell.length_c   1.000
_cell.angle_alpha   90.00
_cell.angle_beta   90.00
_cell.angle_gamma   90.00
#
_symmetry.space_group_name_H-M   'P 1'
#
loop_
_entity.id
_entity.type
_entity.pdbx_description
1 polymer ?
#
loop_
_entity_poly.entity_id
_entity_poly.type
_entity_poly.pdbx_seq_one_letter_code
_entity_poly.pdbx_strand_id
1 'polypeptide(L)'
;MLLSAFAGANNVHIVPAANTYVQIRGLAWPAILIGWVAQSASLGMKDSWGPLKALAVASIINGIGDILLCRVFSYGIAGAAWATMASQVVAGYMMVENLNKKGYNAYALSIPSPKELIAILELAAPVFITMTSKVAFYSLLIYFATSMGTISMAAHQVMIQTFCMCTVWGEPLSQTAQSFMPELIYGVQRNLEKARMLLKSLVLVGAVLGIVLGSIGTAIPWLFPNIFTPDQLVIQEINAPPSQPNTSTRQPWWRPRGSRTMRHGEAPRGDNHGNPTNPQDEQLGNTRDILVDEGDPKNPRNTDNREARPNDPKTSHRNTNRGNVQPENPESSRMNTDVRKTRPGDQGFT
;
A
#
# COMPACT_ATOMS: atom_id res chain seq x y z
N MET A 1 7.25 16.31 -5.97
CA MET A 1 8.71 16.11 -5.97
C MET A 1 9.11 14.69 -5.57
N LEU A 2 8.67 14.16 -4.42
CA LEU A 2 9.00 12.79 -4.00
C LEU A 2 8.44 11.69 -4.93
N LEU A 3 7.15 11.78 -5.33
CA LEU A 3 6.52 10.81 -6.24
C LEU A 3 7.21 10.77 -7.62
N SER A 4 7.62 11.93 -8.13
CA SER A 4 8.36 12.04 -9.40
C SER A 4 9.76 11.40 -9.31
N ALA A 5 10.43 11.53 -8.16
CA ALA A 5 11.72 10.88 -7.93
C ALA A 5 11.58 9.35 -7.87
N PHE A 6 10.49 8.84 -7.28
CA PHE A 6 10.21 7.40 -7.22
C PHE A 6 9.74 6.79 -8.55
N ALA A 7 8.93 7.52 -9.34
CA ALA A 7 8.43 7.02 -10.61
C ALA A 7 9.54 6.90 -11.69
N GLY A 8 10.58 7.73 -11.57
CA GLY A 8 11.64 7.83 -12.58
C GLY A 8 11.19 8.54 -13.86
N ALA A 9 12.16 8.98 -14.66
CA ALA A 9 11.89 9.83 -15.83
C ALA A 9 10.98 9.17 -16.89
N ASN A 10 10.98 7.84 -16.98
CA ASN A 10 10.20 7.10 -17.97
C ASN A 10 8.73 6.92 -17.57
N ASN A 11 8.35 7.15 -16.31
CA ASN A 11 7.00 6.93 -15.80
C ASN A 11 6.36 8.22 -15.24
N VAL A 12 6.78 9.40 -15.72
CA VAL A 12 6.23 10.68 -15.21
C VAL A 12 4.72 10.80 -15.45
N HIS A 13 4.19 10.12 -16.47
CA HIS A 13 2.77 10.13 -16.82
C HIS A 13 1.86 9.49 -15.75
N ILE A 14 2.36 8.60 -14.88
CA ILE A 14 1.57 8.01 -13.78
C ILE A 14 1.53 8.89 -12.52
N VAL A 15 2.39 9.91 -12.44
CA VAL A 15 2.53 10.74 -11.23
C VAL A 15 1.22 11.44 -10.83
N PRO A 16 0.40 12.00 -11.75
CA PRO A 16 -0.87 12.61 -11.36
C PRO A 16 -1.84 11.61 -10.70
N ALA A 17 -2.00 10.42 -11.29
CA ALA A 17 -2.86 9.37 -10.74
C ALA A 17 -2.35 8.88 -9.37
N ALA A 18 -1.04 8.66 -9.24
CA ALA A 18 -0.42 8.29 -7.98
C ALA A 18 -0.60 9.38 -6.90
N ASN A 19 -0.49 10.66 -7.28
CA ASN A 19 -0.68 11.77 -6.37
C ASN A 19 -2.12 11.83 -5.83
N THR A 20 -3.13 11.69 -6.70
CA THR A 20 -4.53 11.61 -6.29
C THR A 20 -4.76 10.45 -5.32
N TYR A 21 -4.24 9.26 -5.65
CA TYR A 21 -4.39 8.08 -4.80
C TYR A 21 -3.77 8.30 -3.42
N VAL A 22 -2.51 8.76 -3.36
CA VAL A 22 -1.77 8.95 -2.10
C VAL A 22 -2.39 10.04 -1.25
N GLN A 23 -2.88 11.14 -1.83
CA GLN A 23 -3.54 12.21 -1.07
C GLN A 23 -4.81 11.71 -0.37
N ILE A 24 -5.65 10.93 -1.07
CA ILE A 24 -6.87 10.36 -0.48
C ILE A 24 -6.51 9.35 0.62
N ARG A 25 -5.58 8.43 0.33
CA ARG A 25 -5.10 7.43 1.31
C ARG A 25 -4.44 8.10 2.53
N GLY A 26 -3.82 9.26 2.31
CA GLY A 26 -3.30 10.18 3.32
C GLY A 26 -4.28 10.43 4.47
N LEU A 27 -5.56 10.57 4.16
CA LEU A 27 -6.61 10.87 5.15
C LEU A 27 -6.88 9.71 6.12
N ALA A 28 -6.62 8.46 5.70
CA ALA A 28 -6.83 7.29 6.56
C ALA A 28 -5.66 7.01 7.52
N TRP A 29 -4.49 7.64 7.34
CA TRP A 29 -3.29 7.30 8.11
C TRP A 29 -3.50 7.28 9.63
N PRO A 30 -4.16 8.28 10.24
CA PRO A 30 -4.42 8.27 11.68
C PRO A 30 -5.24 7.04 12.12
N ALA A 31 -6.31 6.71 11.38
CA ALA A 31 -7.17 5.58 11.67
C ALA A 31 -6.46 4.24 11.46
N ILE A 32 -5.62 4.12 10.41
CA ILE A 32 -4.82 2.93 10.14
C ILE A 32 -3.82 2.70 11.28
N LEU A 33 -3.12 3.74 11.73
CA LEU A 33 -2.15 3.64 12.82
C LEU A 33 -2.82 3.17 14.12
N ILE A 34 -3.96 3.76 14.47
CA ILE A 34 -4.76 3.33 15.64
C ILE A 34 -5.20 1.87 15.46
N GLY A 35 -5.69 1.51 14.27
CA GLY A 35 -6.11 0.14 13.95
C GLY A 35 -4.98 -0.88 14.08
N TRP A 36 -3.77 -0.55 13.64
CA TRP A 36 -2.60 -1.42 13.76
C TRP A 36 -2.15 -1.61 15.21
N VAL A 37 -2.16 -0.54 16.01
CA VAL A 37 -1.88 -0.63 17.45
C VAL A 37 -2.94 -1.50 18.13
N ALA A 38 -4.22 -1.28 17.83
CA ALA A 38 -5.32 -2.05 18.40
C ALA A 38 -5.29 -3.53 17.97
N GLN A 39 -4.87 -3.80 16.73
CA GLN A 39 -4.62 -5.16 16.23
C GLN A 39 -3.47 -5.83 16.95
N SER A 40 -2.34 -5.14 17.10
CA SER A 40 -1.17 -5.66 17.81
C SER A 40 -1.52 -5.96 19.27
N ALA A 41 -2.28 -5.08 19.94
CA ALA A 41 -2.77 -5.31 21.29
C ALA A 41 -3.71 -6.52 21.36
N SER A 42 -4.67 -6.65 20.44
CA SER A 42 -5.59 -7.79 20.40
C SER A 42 -4.84 -9.12 20.22
N LEU A 43 -3.85 -9.15 19.31
CA LEU A 43 -3.02 -10.33 19.07
C LEU A 43 -2.15 -10.67 20.28
N GLY A 44 -1.54 -9.66 20.93
CA GLY A 44 -0.79 -9.86 22.18
C GLY A 44 -1.66 -10.39 23.32
N MET A 45 -2.95 -10.07 23.32
CA MET A 45 -3.95 -10.66 24.21
C MET A 45 -4.44 -12.06 23.77
N LYS A 46 -3.82 -12.64 22.73
CA LYS A 46 -4.19 -13.93 22.12
C LYS A 46 -5.61 -13.96 21.53
N ASP A 47 -6.15 -12.80 21.15
CA ASP A 47 -7.42 -12.69 20.43
C ASP A 47 -7.17 -12.41 18.94
N SER A 48 -7.35 -13.44 18.13
CA SER A 48 -7.32 -13.35 16.67
C SER A 48 -8.71 -13.09 16.05
N TRP A 49 -9.80 -13.30 16.79
CA TRP A 49 -11.15 -13.20 16.25
C TRP A 49 -11.60 -11.77 16.01
N GLY A 50 -11.25 -10.84 16.91
CA GLY A 50 -11.46 -9.42 16.69
C GLY A 50 -10.82 -8.90 15.40
N PRO A 51 -9.48 -9.04 15.24
CA PRO A 51 -8.77 -8.75 14.00
C PRO A 51 -9.37 -9.40 12.76
N LEU A 52 -9.73 -10.68 12.84
CA LEU A 52 -10.27 -11.43 11.70
C LEU A 52 -11.64 -10.89 11.25
N LYS A 53 -12.54 -10.57 12.19
CA LYS A 53 -13.84 -9.98 11.88
C LYS A 53 -13.71 -8.60 11.25
N ALA A 54 -12.83 -7.76 11.79
CA ALA A 54 -12.56 -6.43 11.24
C ALA A 54 -12.01 -6.52 9.82
N LEU A 55 -11.08 -7.44 9.57
CA LEU A 55 -10.54 -7.71 8.23
C LEU A 55 -11.63 -8.17 7.27
N ALA A 56 -12.48 -9.11 7.67
CA ALA A 56 -13.56 -9.61 6.81
C ALA A 56 -14.53 -8.51 6.38
N VAL A 57 -14.99 -7.69 7.33
CA VAL A 57 -15.88 -6.55 7.06
C VAL A 57 -15.18 -5.52 6.16
N ALA A 58 -13.92 -5.19 6.45
CA ALA A 58 -13.15 -4.25 5.64
C ALA A 58 -12.98 -4.73 4.19
N SER A 59 -12.68 -6.01 3.99
CA SER A 59 -12.56 -6.59 2.64
C SER A 59 -13.88 -6.52 1.87
N ILE A 60 -15.02 -6.77 2.53
CA ILE A 60 -16.35 -6.65 1.90
C ILE A 60 -16.63 -5.20 1.51
N ILE A 61 -16.43 -4.25 2.43
CA ILE A 61 -16.62 -2.82 2.17
C ILE A 61 -15.71 -2.35 1.04
N ASN A 62 -14.45 -2.78 1.03
CA ASN A 62 -13.50 -2.43 0.00
C ASN A 62 -13.92 -2.97 -1.37
N GLY A 63 -14.25 -4.25 -1.47
CA GLY A 63 -14.68 -4.87 -2.73
C GLY A 63 -15.98 -4.26 -3.28
N ILE A 64 -16.99 -4.03 -2.43
CA ILE A 64 -18.22 -3.34 -2.84
C ILE A 64 -17.91 -1.90 -3.27
N GLY A 65 -17.09 -1.20 -2.50
CA GLY A 65 -16.67 0.17 -2.78
C GLY A 65 -15.94 0.28 -4.12
N ASP A 66 -15.05 -0.65 -4.44
CA ASP A 66 -14.34 -0.69 -5.72
C ASP A 66 -15.31 -0.90 -6.88
N ILE A 67 -16.27 -1.83 -6.75
CA ILE A 67 -17.28 -2.04 -7.80
C ILE A 67 -18.11 -0.76 -8.01
N LEU A 68 -18.62 -0.16 -6.94
CA LEU A 68 -19.46 1.03 -7.06
C LEU A 68 -18.69 2.24 -7.55
N LEU A 69 -17.58 2.60 -6.90
CA LEU A 69 -16.86 3.84 -7.19
C LEU A 69 -16.05 3.74 -8.49
N CYS A 70 -15.43 2.60 -8.78
CA CYS A 70 -14.61 2.47 -9.99
C CYS A 70 -15.46 2.13 -11.22
N ARG A 71 -16.44 1.23 -11.11
CA ARG A 71 -17.21 0.77 -12.28
C ARG A 71 -18.50 1.54 -12.50
N VAL A 72 -19.30 1.78 -11.45
CA VAL A 72 -20.61 2.43 -11.59
C VAL A 72 -20.47 3.94 -11.71
N PHE A 73 -19.66 4.57 -10.85
CA PHE A 73 -19.44 6.02 -10.85
C PHE A 73 -18.23 6.46 -11.68
N SER A 74 -17.43 5.51 -12.20
CA SER A 74 -16.28 5.77 -13.07
C SER A 74 -15.21 6.70 -12.46
N TYR A 75 -15.05 6.71 -11.13
CA TYR A 75 -14.03 7.51 -10.45
C TYR A 75 -12.61 6.93 -10.57
N GLY A 76 -12.47 5.74 -11.19
CA GLY A 76 -11.18 5.09 -11.45
C GLY A 76 -10.30 4.99 -10.21
N ILE A 77 -9.05 5.45 -10.31
CA ILE A 77 -8.07 5.38 -9.23
C ILE A 77 -8.48 6.15 -7.96
N ALA A 78 -9.21 7.25 -8.10
CA ALA A 78 -9.73 8.00 -6.96
C ALA A 78 -10.81 7.19 -6.23
N GLY A 79 -11.66 6.49 -6.98
CA GLY A 79 -12.67 5.57 -6.44
C GLY A 79 -12.04 4.46 -5.61
N ALA A 80 -11.00 3.81 -6.14
CA ALA A 80 -10.26 2.77 -5.44
C ALA A 80 -9.61 3.29 -4.14
N ALA A 81 -9.07 4.51 -4.18
CA ALA A 81 -8.49 5.14 -3.01
C ALA A 81 -9.54 5.36 -1.89
N TRP A 82 -10.72 5.89 -2.25
CA TRP A 82 -11.82 6.13 -1.31
C TRP A 82 -12.40 4.83 -0.73
N ALA A 83 -12.60 3.81 -1.56
CA ALA A 83 -13.08 2.50 -1.11
C ALA A 83 -12.13 1.89 -0.08
N THR A 84 -10.83 1.92 -0.37
CA THR A 84 -9.79 1.37 0.53
C THR A 84 -9.62 2.23 1.78
N MET A 85 -9.77 3.55 1.67
CA MET A 85 -9.73 4.46 2.82
C MET A 85 -10.89 4.18 3.77
N ALA A 86 -12.13 4.12 3.26
CA ALA A 86 -13.32 3.88 4.06
C ALA A 86 -13.29 2.52 4.77
N SER A 87 -12.89 1.45 4.06
CA SER A 87 -12.78 0.12 4.66
C SER A 87 -11.78 0.08 5.81
N GLN A 88 -10.64 0.74 5.68
CA GLN A 88 -9.62 0.79 6.73
C GLN A 88 -10.03 1.63 7.94
N VAL A 89 -10.77 2.72 7.73
CA VAL A 89 -11.34 3.51 8.83
C VAL A 89 -12.35 2.66 9.62
N VAL A 90 -13.22 1.92 8.92
CA VAL A 90 -14.17 0.99 9.56
C VAL A 90 -13.43 -0.11 10.31
N ALA A 91 -12.40 -0.71 9.71
CA ALA A 91 -11.56 -1.71 10.37
C ALA A 91 -10.94 -1.16 11.67
N GLY A 92 -10.37 0.04 11.61
CA GLY A 92 -9.78 0.72 12.76
C GLY A 92 -10.80 0.92 13.89
N TYR A 93 -12.01 1.38 13.55
CA TYR A 93 -13.09 1.54 14.53
C TYR A 93 -13.49 0.20 15.16
N MET A 94 -13.70 -0.85 14.36
CA MET A 94 -14.04 -2.19 14.86
C MET A 94 -12.98 -2.75 15.80
N MET A 95 -11.70 -2.47 15.51
CA MET A 95 -10.59 -2.88 16.37
C MET A 95 -10.58 -2.17 17.72
N VAL A 96 -10.84 -0.85 17.72
CA VAL A 96 -10.98 -0.05 18.94
C VAL A 96 -12.18 -0.52 19.77
N GLU A 97 -13.31 -0.78 19.11
CA GLU A 97 -14.51 -1.31 19.78
C GLU A 97 -14.26 -2.70 20.39
N ASN A 98 -13.51 -3.57 19.71
CA ASN A 98 -13.13 -4.88 20.25
C ASN A 98 -12.29 -4.76 21.52
N LEU A 99 -11.38 -3.79 21.60
CA LEU A 99 -10.63 -3.52 22.82
C LEU A 99 -11.52 -2.97 23.94
N ASN A 100 -12.46 -2.08 23.61
CA ASN A 100 -13.40 -1.54 24.60
C ASN A 100 -14.27 -2.64 25.21
N LYS A 101 -14.73 -3.61 24.39
CA LYS A 101 -15.49 -4.78 24.86
C LYS A 101 -14.70 -5.67 25.83
N LYS A 102 -13.37 -5.57 25.84
CA LYS A 102 -12.49 -6.28 26.78
C LYS A 102 -12.12 -5.46 28.01
N GLY A 103 -12.77 -4.32 28.22
CA GLY A 103 -12.58 -3.47 29.41
C GLY A 103 -11.47 -2.43 29.30
N TYR A 104 -10.87 -2.25 28.12
CA TYR A 104 -9.97 -1.13 27.87
C TYR A 104 -10.76 0.14 27.59
N ASN A 105 -10.19 1.31 27.87
CA ASN A 105 -10.71 2.57 27.38
C ASN A 105 -9.82 3.05 26.23
N ALA A 106 -10.03 2.50 25.04
CA ALA A 106 -9.18 2.77 23.88
C ALA A 106 -9.33 4.20 23.32
N TYR A 107 -10.35 4.95 23.76
CA TYR A 107 -10.51 6.37 23.45
C TYR A 107 -9.91 7.29 24.52
N ALA A 108 -9.34 6.75 25.60
CA ALA A 108 -8.67 7.56 26.60
C ALA A 108 -7.41 8.19 26.01
N LEU A 109 -7.39 9.52 25.95
CA LEU A 109 -6.20 10.28 25.62
C LEU A 109 -5.34 10.42 26.87
N SER A 110 -4.15 9.83 26.84
CA SER A 110 -3.13 10.00 27.86
C SER A 110 -1.83 10.45 27.21
N ILE A 111 -1.19 11.46 27.79
CA ILE A 111 0.12 11.94 27.34
C ILE A 111 1.17 11.08 28.05
N PRO A 112 2.01 10.31 27.32
CA PRO A 112 3.02 9.48 27.95
C PRO A 112 4.08 10.36 28.63
N SER A 113 4.54 9.92 29.80
CA SER A 113 5.68 10.52 30.48
C SER A 113 6.98 10.27 29.69
N PRO A 114 8.03 11.09 29.91
CA PRO A 114 9.32 10.88 29.25
C PRO A 114 9.92 9.48 29.49
N LYS A 115 9.68 8.90 30.67
CA LYS A 115 10.14 7.55 31.02
C LYS A 115 9.43 6.48 30.19
N GLU A 116 8.11 6.60 30.04
CA GLU A 116 7.32 5.69 29.19
C GLU A 116 7.72 5.82 27.72
N LEU A 117 7.98 7.05 27.26
CA LEU A 117 8.44 7.29 25.90
C LEU A 117 9.80 6.62 25.63
N ILE A 118 10.75 6.73 26.56
CA ILE A 118 12.06 6.05 26.45
C ILE A 118 11.87 4.54 26.45
N ALA A 119 11.03 3.98 27.33
CA ALA A 119 10.75 2.55 27.36
C ALA A 119 10.14 2.03 26.04
N ILE A 120 9.21 2.77 25.45
CA ILE A 120 8.67 2.44 24.12
C ILE A 120 9.77 2.50 23.06
N LEU A 121 10.63 3.51 23.10
CA LEU A 121 11.71 3.68 22.13
C LEU A 121 12.76 2.57 22.26
N GLU A 122 13.12 2.14 23.47
CA GLU A 122 14.06 1.03 23.70
C GLU A 122 13.54 -0.29 23.11
N LEU A 123 12.22 -0.53 23.18
CA LEU A 123 11.59 -1.69 22.57
C LEU A 123 11.47 -1.56 21.04
N ALA A 124 11.15 -0.37 20.55
CA ALA A 124 10.89 -0.13 19.13
C ALA A 124 12.17 0.07 18.31
N ALA A 125 13.23 0.63 18.88
CA ALA A 125 14.44 1.02 18.15
C ALA A 125 15.14 -0.16 17.46
N PRO A 126 15.35 -1.33 18.10
CA PRO A 126 15.93 -2.49 17.41
C PRO A 126 15.09 -2.92 16.22
N VAL A 127 13.76 -3.01 16.40
CA VAL A 127 12.82 -3.41 15.34
C VAL A 127 12.84 -2.39 14.19
N PHE A 128 12.87 -1.10 14.52
CA PHE A 128 12.96 0.00 13.56
C PHE A 128 14.24 -0.09 12.72
N ILE A 129 15.39 -0.32 13.37
CA ILE A 129 16.68 -0.47 12.67
C ILE A 129 16.64 -1.68 11.74
N THR A 130 16.16 -2.83 12.20
CA THR A 130 16.06 -4.05 11.38
C THR A 130 15.14 -3.85 10.18
N MET A 131 13.96 -3.24 10.38
CA MET A 131 13.00 -3.02 9.28
C MET A 131 13.50 -1.97 8.28
N THR A 132 14.08 -0.87 8.76
CA THR A 132 14.68 0.15 7.89
C THR A 132 15.82 -0.43 7.06
N SER A 133 16.68 -1.23 7.69
CA SER A 133 17.77 -1.94 6.99
C SER A 133 17.24 -2.91 5.94
N LYS A 134 16.18 -3.66 6.26
CA LYS A 134 15.51 -4.57 5.32
C LYS A 134 14.96 -3.82 4.11
N VAL A 135 14.23 -2.72 4.33
CA VAL A 135 13.67 -1.89 3.25
C VAL A 135 14.78 -1.28 2.40
N ALA A 136 15.85 -0.77 3.00
CA ALA A 136 17.00 -0.23 2.27
C ALA A 136 17.67 -1.29 1.41
N PHE A 137 17.86 -2.51 1.93
CA PHE A 137 18.44 -3.63 1.20
C PHE A 137 17.58 -4.04 -0.01
N TYR A 138 16.28 -4.23 0.17
CA TYR A 138 15.38 -4.54 -0.95
C TYR A 138 15.31 -3.41 -1.98
N SER A 139 15.32 -2.15 -1.53
CA SER A 139 15.35 -1.00 -2.44
C SER A 139 16.62 -1.00 -3.29
N LEU A 140 17.77 -1.35 -2.71
CA LEU A 140 19.03 -1.49 -3.44
C LEU A 140 18.99 -2.66 -4.44
N LEU A 141 18.43 -3.81 -4.05
CA LEU A 141 18.22 -4.94 -4.96
C LEU A 141 17.35 -4.56 -6.16
N ILE A 142 16.23 -3.87 -5.91
CA ILE A 142 15.32 -3.40 -6.96
C ILE A 142 16.02 -2.37 -7.84
N TYR A 143 16.80 -1.45 -7.28
CA TYR A 143 17.59 -0.49 -8.04
C TYR A 143 18.55 -1.18 -9.02
N PHE A 144 19.28 -2.20 -8.57
CA PHE A 144 20.15 -2.99 -9.45
C PHE A 144 19.35 -3.78 -10.49
N ALA A 145 18.26 -4.44 -10.11
CA ALA A 145 17.39 -5.17 -11.05
C ALA A 145 16.83 -4.23 -12.14
N THR A 146 16.47 -3.00 -11.76
CA THR A 146 15.95 -1.98 -12.66
C THR A 146 17.01 -1.54 -13.69
N SER A 147 18.29 -1.57 -13.32
CA SER A 147 19.40 -1.22 -14.21
C SER A 147 19.71 -2.28 -15.29
N MET A 148 19.14 -3.49 -15.20
CA MET A 148 19.42 -4.62 -16.10
C MET A 148 18.62 -4.61 -17.42
N GLY A 149 17.69 -3.66 -17.58
CA GLY A 149 16.87 -3.49 -18.78
C GLY A 149 15.38 -3.82 -18.55
N THR A 150 14.52 -3.36 -19.48
CA THR A 150 13.06 -3.41 -19.34
C THR A 150 12.50 -4.82 -19.23
N ILE A 151 13.04 -5.78 -19.99
CA ILE A 151 12.56 -7.18 -19.99
C ILE A 151 12.90 -7.86 -18.65
N SER A 152 14.13 -7.74 -18.17
CA SER A 152 14.54 -8.25 -16.86
C SER A 152 13.76 -7.59 -15.71
N MET A 153 13.44 -6.30 -15.82
CA MET A 153 12.58 -5.62 -14.84
C MET A 153 11.16 -6.18 -14.85
N ALA A 154 10.56 -6.41 -16.02
CA ALA A 154 9.22 -6.98 -16.14
C ALA A 154 9.16 -8.41 -15.58
N ALA A 155 10.15 -9.26 -15.89
CA ALA A 155 10.27 -10.58 -15.32
C ALA A 155 10.45 -10.53 -13.79
N HIS A 156 11.31 -9.62 -13.30
CA HIS A 156 11.49 -9.40 -11.87
C HIS A 156 10.19 -8.99 -11.17
N GLN A 157 9.36 -8.14 -11.81
CA GLN A 157 8.05 -7.76 -11.26
C GLN A 157 7.11 -8.96 -11.10
N VAL A 158 7.05 -9.87 -12.08
CA VAL A 158 6.26 -11.11 -11.93
C VAL A 158 6.78 -11.97 -10.77
N MET A 159 8.10 -12.15 -10.70
CA MET A 159 8.73 -12.99 -9.67
C MET A 159 8.57 -12.40 -8.27
N ILE A 160 8.77 -11.08 -8.08
CA ILE A 160 8.68 -10.45 -6.77
C ILE A 160 7.24 -10.43 -6.26
N GLN A 161 6.24 -10.26 -7.12
CA GLN A 161 4.83 -10.30 -6.71
C GLN A 161 4.42 -11.73 -6.30
N THR A 162 4.87 -12.73 -7.05
CA THR A 162 4.66 -14.14 -6.70
C THR A 162 5.32 -14.48 -5.37
N PHE A 163 6.58 -14.06 -5.18
CA PHE A 163 7.30 -14.21 -3.92
C PHE A 163 6.55 -13.57 -2.76
N CYS A 164 6.17 -12.29 -2.89
CA CYS A 164 5.43 -11.56 -1.85
C CYS A 164 4.12 -12.27 -1.49
N MET A 165 3.37 -12.76 -2.49
CA MET A 165 2.14 -13.53 -2.26
C MET A 165 2.39 -14.80 -1.43
N CYS A 166 3.48 -15.53 -1.70
CA CYS A 166 3.87 -16.69 -0.90
C CYS A 166 4.27 -16.29 0.54
N THR A 167 5.04 -15.20 0.72
CA THR A 167 5.54 -14.81 2.05
C THR A 167 4.45 -14.45 3.07
N VAL A 168 3.30 -13.94 2.62
CA VAL A 168 2.18 -13.54 3.50
C VAL A 168 1.70 -14.70 4.38
N TRP A 169 1.81 -15.93 3.92
CA TRP A 169 1.39 -17.12 4.67
C TRP A 169 2.26 -17.43 5.89
N GLY A 170 3.50 -16.92 5.93
CA GLY A 170 4.38 -17.06 7.09
C GLY A 170 4.04 -16.09 8.23
N GLU A 171 3.31 -15.02 7.94
CA GLU A 171 3.02 -13.95 8.90
C GLU A 171 2.19 -14.44 10.11
N PRO A 172 1.12 -15.25 9.95
CA PRO A 172 0.40 -15.80 11.09
C PRO A 172 1.27 -16.65 12.02
N LEU A 173 2.27 -17.37 11.50
CA LEU A 173 3.21 -18.16 12.33
C LEU A 173 4.09 -17.23 13.16
N SER A 174 4.61 -16.18 12.53
CA SER A 174 5.39 -15.13 13.21
C SER A 174 4.57 -14.45 14.31
N GLN A 175 3.32 -14.07 14.01
CA GLN A 175 2.41 -13.45 14.99
C GLN A 175 2.06 -14.41 16.13
N THR A 176 1.89 -15.70 15.85
CA THR A 176 1.67 -16.72 16.88
C THR A 176 2.89 -16.80 17.80
N ALA A 177 4.11 -16.81 17.26
CA ALA A 177 5.33 -16.77 18.07
C ALA A 177 5.37 -15.52 18.95
N GLN A 178 5.14 -14.33 18.37
CA GLN A 178 5.20 -13.06 19.08
C GLN A 178 4.13 -12.93 20.17
N SER A 179 2.95 -13.51 19.96
CA SER A 179 1.82 -13.40 20.90
C SER A 179 1.93 -14.38 22.08
N PHE A 180 2.41 -15.61 21.84
CA PHE A 180 2.41 -16.67 22.86
C PHE A 180 3.78 -16.88 23.53
N MET A 181 4.88 -16.69 22.80
CA MET A 181 6.22 -17.02 23.30
C MET A 181 6.68 -16.14 24.48
N PRO A 182 6.43 -14.81 24.51
CA PRO A 182 6.89 -13.96 25.62
C PRO A 182 6.35 -14.40 26.98
N GLU A 183 5.07 -14.74 27.06
CA GLU A 183 4.44 -15.19 28.31
C GLU A 183 5.00 -16.55 28.78
N LEU A 184 5.28 -17.46 27.84
CA LEU A 184 5.82 -18.78 28.16
C LEU A 184 7.28 -18.75 28.63
N ILE A 185 8.07 -17.76 28.19
CA ILE A 185 9.50 -17.64 28.55
C ILE A 185 9.70 -16.73 29.77
N TYR A 186 9.07 -15.55 29.77
CA TYR A 186 9.32 -14.48 30.74
C TYR A 186 8.07 -14.08 31.55
N GLY A 187 6.90 -14.61 31.22
CA GLY A 187 5.64 -14.25 31.88
C GLY A 187 5.41 -14.93 33.23
N VAL A 188 4.36 -14.49 33.92
CA VAL A 188 3.94 -15.04 35.23
C VAL A 188 3.58 -16.54 35.10
N GLN A 189 2.99 -16.94 33.97
CA GLN A 189 2.66 -18.33 33.64
C GLN A 189 3.78 -19.04 32.86
N ARG A 190 5.05 -18.76 33.21
CA ARG A 190 6.23 -19.32 32.53
C ARG A 190 6.13 -20.84 32.42
N ASN A 191 6.26 -21.36 31.21
CA ASN A 191 6.28 -22.78 30.92
C ASN A 191 7.18 -23.07 29.71
N LEU A 192 8.43 -23.44 30.00
CA LEU A 192 9.45 -23.69 28.99
C LEU A 192 9.20 -24.94 28.15
N GLU A 193 8.47 -25.91 28.69
CA GLU A 193 8.08 -27.11 27.94
C GLU A 193 7.10 -26.74 26.84
N LYS A 194 6.05 -25.99 27.18
CA LYS A 194 5.11 -25.42 26.20
C LYS A 194 5.81 -24.48 25.21
N ALA A 195 6.76 -23.66 25.66
CA ALA A 195 7.55 -22.82 24.76
C ALA A 195 8.32 -23.64 23.71
N ARG A 196 8.97 -24.74 24.14
CA ARG A 196 9.69 -25.66 23.25
C ARG A 196 8.75 -26.40 22.31
N MET A 197 7.59 -26.85 22.78
CA MET A 197 6.57 -27.48 21.93
C MET A 197 6.05 -26.51 20.88
N LEU A 198 5.73 -25.28 21.27
CA LEU A 198 5.30 -24.22 20.35
C LEU A 198 6.40 -23.93 19.31
N LEU A 199 7.64 -23.76 19.74
CA LEU A 199 8.77 -23.55 18.83
C LEU A 199 8.93 -24.69 17.82
N LYS A 200 8.91 -25.95 18.28
CA LYS A 200 8.97 -27.12 17.40
C LYS A 200 7.83 -27.15 16.39
N SER A 201 6.60 -26.86 16.85
CA SER A 201 5.43 -26.80 15.97
C SER A 201 5.58 -25.69 14.92
N LEU A 202 6.00 -24.49 15.31
CA LEU A 202 6.20 -23.37 14.40
C LEU A 202 7.29 -23.64 13.36
N VAL A 203 8.41 -24.26 13.77
CA VAL A 203 9.49 -24.66 12.86
C VAL A 203 9.01 -25.72 11.88
N LEU A 204 8.28 -26.74 12.34
CA LEU A 204 7.77 -27.80 11.48
C LEU A 204 6.74 -27.28 10.48
N VAL A 205 5.72 -26.54 10.95
CA VAL A 205 4.69 -25.96 10.08
C VAL A 205 5.33 -24.96 9.12
N GLY A 206 6.26 -24.13 9.60
CA GLY A 206 6.98 -23.17 8.77
C GLY A 206 7.84 -23.84 7.69
N ALA A 207 8.51 -24.95 8.01
CA ALA A 207 9.30 -25.71 7.03
C ALA A 207 8.41 -26.36 5.96
N VAL A 208 7.31 -27.01 6.37
CA VAL A 208 6.35 -27.60 5.44
C VAL A 208 5.75 -26.54 4.53
N LEU A 209 5.26 -25.44 5.11
CA LEU A 209 4.67 -24.33 4.37
C LEU A 209 5.69 -23.67 3.44
N GLY A 210 6.92 -23.48 3.90
CA GLY A 210 8.01 -22.92 3.09
C GLY A 210 8.38 -23.80 1.90
N ILE A 211 8.44 -25.12 2.07
CA ILE A 211 8.66 -26.07 0.97
C ILE A 211 7.52 -25.99 -0.02
N VAL A 212 6.27 -26.12 0.45
CA VAL A 212 5.08 -26.11 -0.41
C VAL A 212 4.98 -24.80 -1.20
N LEU A 213 5.08 -23.66 -0.52
CA LEU A 213 4.97 -22.35 -1.16
C LEU A 213 6.18 -22.03 -2.03
N GLY A 214 7.39 -22.47 -1.66
CA GLY A 214 8.59 -22.34 -2.50
C GLY A 214 8.47 -23.15 -3.79
N SER A 215 7.94 -24.37 -3.71
CA SER A 215 7.64 -25.19 -4.88
C SER A 215 6.57 -24.54 -5.76
N ILE A 216 5.47 -24.07 -5.18
CA ILE A 216 4.39 -23.39 -5.92
C ILE A 216 4.90 -22.09 -6.58
N GLY A 217 5.58 -21.24 -5.82
CA GLY A 217 6.10 -19.95 -6.29
C GLY A 217 7.19 -20.08 -7.36
N THR A 218 7.83 -21.25 -7.48
CA THR A 218 8.76 -21.56 -8.57
C THR A 218 8.04 -22.23 -9.74
N ALA A 219 7.21 -23.25 -9.48
CA ALA A 219 6.59 -24.06 -10.51
C ALA A 219 5.51 -23.32 -11.31
N ILE A 220 4.70 -22.47 -10.68
CA ILE A 220 3.61 -21.77 -11.40
C ILE A 220 4.16 -20.77 -12.42
N PRO A 221 5.07 -19.84 -12.08
CA PRO A 221 5.66 -18.94 -13.08
C PRO A 221 6.43 -19.69 -14.17
N TRP A 222 7.06 -20.81 -13.83
CA TRP A 222 7.83 -21.60 -14.80
C TRP A 222 6.96 -22.41 -15.78
N LEU A 223 5.92 -23.09 -15.28
CA LEU A 223 5.06 -23.96 -16.09
C LEU A 223 3.91 -23.19 -16.77
N PHE A 224 3.43 -22.11 -16.14
CA PHE A 224 2.27 -21.33 -16.59
C PHE A 224 2.56 -19.81 -16.64
N PRO A 225 3.64 -19.36 -17.29
CA PRO A 225 4.02 -17.94 -17.32
C PRO A 225 2.95 -17.05 -18.01
N ASN A 226 2.17 -17.62 -18.92
CA ASN A 226 1.08 -16.94 -19.64
C ASN A 226 -0.04 -16.41 -18.73
N ILE A 227 -0.15 -16.91 -17.49
CA ILE A 227 -1.11 -16.38 -16.50
C ILE A 227 -0.72 -14.97 -16.06
N PHE A 228 0.59 -14.66 -16.04
CA PHE A 228 1.11 -13.39 -15.56
C PHE A 228 1.36 -12.38 -16.67
N THR A 229 1.79 -12.84 -17.85
CA THR A 229 2.10 -11.96 -18.97
C THR A 229 1.92 -12.67 -20.32
N PRO A 230 1.37 -11.98 -21.34
CA PRO A 230 1.37 -12.48 -22.72
C PRO A 230 2.68 -12.17 -23.48
N ASP A 231 3.60 -11.38 -22.90
CA ASP A 231 4.83 -10.97 -23.59
C ASP A 231 5.88 -12.10 -23.61
N GLN A 232 6.11 -12.65 -24.79
CA GLN A 232 7.03 -13.78 -25.00
C GLN A 232 8.47 -13.49 -24.57
N LEU A 233 8.94 -12.25 -24.66
CA LEU A 233 10.30 -11.89 -24.22
C LEU A 233 10.43 -11.95 -22.70
N VAL A 234 9.37 -11.55 -21.98
CA VAL A 234 9.31 -11.64 -20.52
C VAL A 234 9.22 -13.10 -20.08
N ILE A 235 8.45 -13.93 -20.79
CA ILE A 235 8.36 -15.37 -20.53
C ILE A 235 9.71 -16.07 -20.68
N GLN A 236 10.47 -15.75 -21.73
CA GLN A 236 11.80 -16.30 -21.94
C GLN A 236 12.76 -15.92 -20.80
N GLU A 237 12.69 -14.68 -20.33
CA GLU A 237 13.51 -14.20 -19.22
C GLU A 237 13.13 -14.87 -17.88
N ILE A 238 11.85 -15.08 -17.61
CA ILE A 238 11.38 -15.84 -16.43
C ILE A 238 11.91 -17.28 -16.44
N ASN A 239 11.94 -17.91 -17.62
CA ASN A 239 12.35 -19.29 -17.80
C ASN A 239 13.87 -19.47 -17.98
N ALA A 240 14.63 -18.38 -18.03
CA ALA A 240 16.06 -18.44 -18.24
C ALA A 240 16.77 -19.06 -17.02
N PRO A 241 17.65 -20.06 -17.21
CA PRO A 241 18.42 -20.63 -16.10
C PRO A 241 19.35 -19.56 -15.48
N PRO A 242 19.72 -19.67 -14.18
CA PRO A 242 20.46 -18.64 -13.43
C PRO A 242 21.87 -18.27 -13.93
N SER A 243 22.30 -18.71 -15.10
CA SER A 243 23.69 -18.60 -15.55
C SER A 243 23.86 -18.70 -17.07
N GLN A 244 23.04 -18.00 -17.85
CA GLN A 244 23.49 -17.60 -19.18
C GLN A 244 23.35 -16.08 -19.33
N PRO A 245 24.46 -15.31 -19.24
CA PRO A 245 24.44 -13.96 -19.76
C PRO A 245 24.12 -14.08 -21.25
N ASN A 246 22.96 -13.61 -21.68
CA ASN A 246 22.65 -13.48 -23.09
C ASN A 246 23.67 -12.51 -23.72
N THR A 247 24.73 -13.07 -24.30
CA THR A 247 25.84 -12.35 -24.91
C THR A 247 25.48 -11.80 -26.29
N SER A 248 24.27 -12.03 -26.80
CA SER A 248 23.91 -11.66 -28.17
C SER A 248 23.39 -10.24 -28.35
N THR A 249 23.07 -9.49 -27.28
CA THR A 249 22.48 -8.14 -27.42
C THR A 249 22.97 -7.06 -26.46
N ARG A 250 23.90 -7.35 -25.53
CA ARG A 250 24.40 -6.32 -24.61
C ARG A 250 25.55 -5.51 -25.23
N GLN A 251 25.22 -4.39 -25.89
CA GLN A 251 26.17 -3.27 -25.92
C GLN A 251 26.45 -2.84 -24.47
N PRO A 252 27.71 -2.77 -24.03
CA PRO A 252 28.05 -2.31 -22.68
C PRO A 252 27.51 -0.89 -22.46
N TRP A 253 26.89 -0.65 -21.30
CA TRP A 253 26.30 0.65 -20.93
C TRP A 253 27.30 1.83 -20.95
N TRP A 254 28.61 1.55 -20.93
CA TRP A 254 29.67 2.55 -21.05
C TRP A 254 30.04 2.91 -22.50
N ARG A 255 29.57 2.16 -23.50
CA ARG A 255 29.82 2.50 -24.92
C ARG A 255 28.83 3.55 -25.41
N PRO A 256 29.28 4.73 -25.85
CA PRO A 256 28.41 5.71 -26.48
C PRO A 256 27.80 5.12 -27.76
N ARG A 257 26.49 5.27 -27.96
CA ARG A 257 25.83 4.88 -29.23
C ARG A 257 26.33 5.79 -30.35
N GLY A 258 27.19 5.24 -31.21
CA GLY A 258 27.47 5.69 -32.57
C GLY A 258 27.88 7.15 -32.76
N SER A 259 29.17 7.47 -32.61
CA SER A 259 29.77 8.50 -33.45
C SER A 259 30.06 7.87 -34.82
N ARG A 260 29.27 8.26 -35.83
CA ARG A 260 29.57 7.98 -37.24
C ARG A 260 30.87 8.72 -37.57
N THR A 261 32.02 8.06 -37.40
CA THR A 261 33.30 8.55 -37.92
C THR A 261 33.24 8.49 -39.43
N MET A 262 33.05 9.65 -40.07
CA MET A 262 33.36 9.80 -41.48
C MET A 262 34.86 9.51 -41.65
N ARG A 263 35.21 8.35 -42.20
CA ARG A 263 36.52 8.20 -42.83
C ARG A 263 36.44 8.86 -44.19
N HIS A 264 37.21 9.93 -44.35
CA HIS A 264 37.56 10.45 -45.66
C HIS A 264 38.33 9.39 -46.44
N GLY A 265 37.91 9.16 -47.68
CA GLY A 265 38.69 8.45 -48.70
C GLY A 265 38.17 7.06 -49.02
N GLU A 266 37.16 6.99 -49.88
CA GLU A 266 37.11 6.03 -51.00
C GLU A 266 35.96 6.42 -51.94
N ALA A 267 36.31 6.63 -53.22
CA ALA A 267 35.41 7.03 -54.30
C ALA A 267 34.60 5.83 -54.84
N PRO A 268 33.46 6.04 -55.52
CA PRO A 268 32.48 4.99 -55.75
C PRO A 268 32.89 4.09 -56.91
N ARG A 269 32.83 2.77 -56.70
CA ARG A 269 32.68 1.78 -57.78
C ARG A 269 31.33 1.11 -57.59
N GLY A 270 30.45 1.31 -58.57
CA GLY A 270 29.24 0.53 -58.68
C GLY A 270 29.59 -0.92 -59.03
N ASP A 271 28.77 -1.84 -58.56
CA ASP A 271 28.44 -3.06 -59.29
C ASP A 271 27.10 -3.59 -58.80
N ASN A 272 26.24 -3.82 -59.79
CA ASN A 272 25.01 -4.61 -59.72
C ASN A 272 25.33 -6.00 -59.17
N HIS A 273 24.56 -6.49 -58.19
CA HIS A 273 24.05 -7.87 -58.17
C HIS A 273 22.97 -7.98 -57.09
N GLY A 274 21.76 -8.34 -57.53
CA GLY A 274 20.64 -8.66 -56.64
C GLY A 274 20.74 -10.08 -56.09
N ASN A 275 20.31 -10.25 -54.84
CA ASN A 275 19.46 -11.35 -54.32
C ASN A 275 19.20 -11.12 -52.81
N PRO A 276 18.30 -11.88 -52.17
CA PRO A 276 16.87 -11.66 -51.99
C PRO A 276 16.53 -10.98 -50.65
N THR A 277 15.36 -10.35 -50.60
CA THR A 277 14.75 -9.76 -49.40
C THR A 277 14.48 -10.80 -48.31
N ASN A 278 14.97 -10.52 -47.09
CA ASN A 278 14.67 -11.24 -45.87
C ASN A 278 13.19 -11.02 -45.47
N PRO A 279 12.40 -12.05 -45.09
CA PRO A 279 10.97 -11.90 -44.75
C PRO A 279 10.68 -11.03 -43.51
N GLN A 280 11.70 -10.47 -42.86
CA GLN A 280 11.56 -9.64 -41.65
C GLN A 280 11.38 -8.14 -41.95
N ASP A 281 11.68 -7.69 -43.18
CA ASP A 281 11.49 -6.28 -43.57
C ASP A 281 10.07 -5.97 -44.06
N GLU A 282 9.27 -7.00 -44.39
CA GLU A 282 7.88 -6.85 -44.85
C GLU A 282 6.88 -6.68 -43.70
N GLN A 283 7.25 -7.03 -42.46
CA GLN A 283 6.41 -6.79 -41.27
C GLN A 283 6.66 -5.43 -40.58
N LEU A 284 7.80 -4.78 -40.83
CA LEU A 284 8.08 -3.43 -40.32
C LEU A 284 7.51 -2.31 -41.21
N GLY A 285 7.16 -2.60 -42.47
CA GLY A 285 6.43 -1.67 -43.33
C GLY A 285 4.95 -1.55 -42.97
N ASN A 286 4.30 -2.65 -42.60
CA ASN A 286 2.85 -2.70 -42.42
C ASN A 286 2.34 -2.17 -41.06
N THR A 287 3.24 -1.86 -40.13
CA THR A 287 2.88 -1.35 -38.78
C THR A 287 2.94 0.18 -38.69
N ARG A 288 3.41 0.87 -39.75
CA ARG A 288 3.43 2.35 -39.80
C ARG A 288 2.16 2.97 -40.37
N ASP A 289 1.33 2.19 -41.06
CA ASP A 289 0.10 2.67 -41.72
C ASP A 289 -1.20 2.39 -40.94
N ILE A 290 -1.13 1.88 -39.69
CA ILE A 290 -2.29 1.63 -38.81
C ILE A 290 -2.28 2.55 -37.56
N LEU A 291 -1.71 3.75 -37.67
CA LEU A 291 -1.75 4.77 -36.60
C LEU A 291 -2.04 6.17 -37.14
N VAL A 292 -2.85 6.28 -38.20
CA VAL A 292 -3.45 7.55 -38.64
C VAL A 292 -4.90 7.33 -39.08
N ASP A 293 -5.77 6.95 -38.14
CA ASP A 293 -7.19 7.31 -38.21
C ASP A 293 -7.87 7.05 -36.87
N GLU A 294 -8.12 8.10 -36.07
CA GLU A 294 -9.32 8.21 -35.22
C GLU A 294 -9.44 9.64 -34.64
N GLY A 295 -10.26 10.43 -35.32
CA GLY A 295 -11.21 11.45 -34.82
C GLY A 295 -10.89 12.27 -33.57
N ASP A 296 -10.62 13.56 -33.80
CA ASP A 296 -10.78 14.65 -32.84
C ASP A 296 -12.25 15.14 -32.81
N PRO A 297 -12.99 15.08 -31.69
CA PRO A 297 -14.30 15.70 -31.59
C PRO A 297 -14.23 16.93 -30.68
N LYS A 298 -14.25 18.14 -31.25
CA LYS A 298 -14.99 19.32 -30.73
C LYS A 298 -14.75 20.58 -31.57
N ASN A 299 -15.71 20.93 -32.42
CA ASN A 299 -16.11 22.34 -32.63
C ASN A 299 -17.51 22.43 -33.24
N PRO A 300 -18.50 22.94 -32.49
CA PRO A 300 -19.58 23.69 -33.09
C PRO A 300 -19.53 25.14 -32.59
N ARG A 301 -19.18 26.06 -33.49
CA ARG A 301 -19.55 27.47 -33.34
C ARG A 301 -20.90 27.70 -34.02
N ASN A 302 -21.68 28.51 -33.32
CA ASN A 302 -22.62 29.50 -33.84
C ASN A 302 -24.06 29.04 -34.07
N THR A 303 -24.92 29.30 -33.08
CA THR A 303 -26.25 29.87 -33.29
C THR A 303 -26.67 30.59 -32.00
N ASP A 304 -27.14 31.83 -32.19
CA ASP A 304 -27.97 32.64 -31.30
C ASP A 304 -27.47 33.04 -29.90
N ASN A 305 -27.02 34.30 -29.78
CA ASN A 305 -27.81 35.29 -29.03
C ASN A 305 -27.26 36.71 -29.23
N ARG A 306 -28.09 37.55 -29.86
CA ARG A 306 -27.93 39.01 -29.86
C ARG A 306 -28.34 39.58 -28.50
N GLU A 307 -27.44 40.39 -27.96
CA GLU A 307 -27.68 41.67 -27.28
C GLU A 307 -28.85 41.80 -26.28
N ALA A 308 -28.49 41.97 -25.00
CA ALA A 308 -29.02 43.06 -24.16
C ALA A 308 -27.96 43.51 -23.15
N ARG A 309 -27.62 44.81 -23.18
CA ARG A 309 -26.63 45.48 -22.31
C ARG A 309 -27.09 45.58 -20.85
N PRO A 310 -26.16 45.75 -19.88
CA PRO A 310 -26.47 46.18 -18.53
C PRO A 310 -26.49 47.71 -18.43
N ASN A 311 -27.37 48.26 -17.59
CA ASN A 311 -27.28 49.63 -17.08
C ASN A 311 -27.19 49.56 -15.54
N ASP A 312 -26.10 50.12 -15.01
CA ASP A 312 -25.82 50.49 -13.62
C ASP A 312 -26.75 51.64 -13.13
N PRO A 313 -26.53 52.27 -11.95
CA PRO A 313 -26.62 51.78 -10.57
C PRO A 313 -27.55 52.71 -9.74
N LYS A 314 -27.77 52.45 -8.43
CA LYS A 314 -27.80 53.45 -7.31
C LYS A 314 -28.67 53.08 -6.08
N THR A 315 -27.98 53.04 -4.93
CA THR A 315 -28.23 53.72 -3.63
C THR A 315 -29.46 53.45 -2.74
N SER A 316 -29.12 53.13 -1.48
CA SER A 316 -29.49 53.87 -0.24
C SER A 316 -30.84 53.62 0.44
N HIS A 317 -30.81 53.04 1.66
CA HIS A 317 -31.05 53.71 2.96
C HIS A 317 -31.18 52.64 4.08
N ARG A 318 -30.45 52.75 5.21
CA ARG A 318 -30.87 53.32 6.52
C ARG A 318 -32.12 52.61 7.11
N ASN A 319 -32.27 52.30 8.40
CA ASN A 319 -31.52 52.56 9.64
C ASN A 319 -32.29 51.84 10.79
N THR A 320 -31.67 51.76 11.99
CA THR A 320 -32.29 51.70 13.35
C THR A 320 -33.07 50.44 13.75
N ASN A 321 -33.00 49.89 14.98
CA ASN A 321 -32.70 50.41 16.33
C ASN A 321 -32.30 49.23 17.24
N ARG A 322 -31.25 49.35 18.09
CA ARG A 322 -31.25 49.54 19.58
C ARG A 322 -32.12 48.53 20.34
N GLY A 323 -31.74 47.87 21.43
CA GLY A 323 -30.71 48.02 22.48
C GLY A 323 -31.29 47.34 23.75
N ASN A 324 -30.60 46.49 24.51
CA ASN A 324 -29.92 46.77 25.79
C ASN A 324 -29.54 45.39 26.38
N VAL A 325 -28.28 45.10 26.75
CA VAL A 325 -27.57 45.36 28.02
C VAL A 325 -28.02 44.47 29.21
N GLN A 326 -27.04 43.67 29.67
CA GLN A 326 -26.85 42.81 30.88
C GLN A 326 -27.09 43.51 32.26
N PRO A 327 -26.78 42.98 33.48
CA PRO A 327 -26.04 41.76 33.92
C PRO A 327 -26.53 40.99 35.21
N GLU A 328 -25.82 39.87 35.51
CA GLU A 328 -25.38 39.27 36.81
C GLU A 328 -26.31 38.79 37.97
N ASN A 329 -26.10 37.49 38.37
CA ASN A 329 -25.92 36.76 39.67
C ASN A 329 -26.28 37.42 41.05
N PRO A 330 -26.30 36.75 42.26
CA PRO A 330 -26.02 35.34 42.68
C PRO A 330 -26.87 34.73 43.86
N GLU A 331 -26.54 33.47 44.24
CA GLU A 331 -26.47 32.85 45.60
C GLU A 331 -27.67 32.38 46.50
N SER A 332 -27.48 31.13 46.98
CA SER A 332 -27.81 30.55 48.31
C SER A 332 -29.27 30.07 48.55
N SER A 333 -29.61 29.02 49.34
CA SER A 333 -28.95 28.38 50.49
C SER A 333 -29.61 27.01 50.83
N ARG A 334 -28.74 26.05 51.22
CA ARG A 334 -28.72 25.21 52.45
C ARG A 334 -29.67 24.03 52.75
N MET A 335 -28.98 22.92 53.10
CA MET A 335 -29.09 21.99 54.27
C MET A 335 -30.31 21.04 54.34
N ASN A 336 -30.17 19.73 54.63
CA ASN A 336 -29.65 19.12 55.87
C ASN A 336 -29.55 17.56 55.70
N THR A 337 -28.42 16.92 56.06
CA THR A 337 -28.17 16.00 57.22
C THR A 337 -28.91 14.64 57.17
N ASP A 338 -28.24 13.51 56.97
CA ASP A 338 -27.47 12.64 57.92
C ASP A 338 -28.27 11.36 58.22
N VAL A 339 -27.64 10.18 58.11
CA VAL A 339 -27.58 9.14 59.16
C VAL A 339 -26.52 8.10 58.74
N ARG A 340 -25.44 8.01 59.53
CA ARG A 340 -24.54 6.86 59.65
C ARG A 340 -25.28 5.64 60.22
N LYS A 341 -24.94 4.43 59.76
CA LYS A 341 -24.71 3.29 60.66
C LYS A 341 -23.72 2.26 60.06
N THR A 342 -22.95 1.69 60.97
CA THR A 342 -21.72 0.91 60.88
C THR A 342 -21.96 -0.62 60.75
N ARG A 343 -21.11 -1.32 59.95
CA ARG A 343 -20.40 -2.65 60.07
C ARG A 343 -20.89 -3.76 61.05
N PRO A 344 -20.36 -5.03 61.06
CA PRO A 344 -19.59 -5.87 60.08
C PRO A 344 -20.00 -7.40 60.06
N GLY A 345 -19.28 -8.24 59.28
CA GLY A 345 -19.21 -9.73 59.38
C GLY A 345 -20.21 -10.49 58.48
N ASP A 346 -19.97 -11.67 57.91
CA ASP A 346 -19.00 -12.75 58.19
C ASP A 346 -19.05 -13.83 57.07
N GLN A 347 -17.99 -14.65 56.95
CA GLN A 347 -17.91 -16.02 56.34
C GLN A 347 -18.16 -16.19 54.81
N GLY A 348 -17.41 -16.98 54.02
CA GLY A 348 -16.62 -18.19 54.28
C GLY A 348 -17.31 -19.42 53.66
N PHE A 349 -16.56 -20.28 52.95
CA PHE A 349 -16.92 -21.57 52.31
C PHE A 349 -17.62 -21.50 50.93
N THR A 350 -17.24 -22.25 49.88
CA THR A 350 -16.35 -23.42 49.65
C THR A 350 -15.71 -23.32 48.27
#